data_AF-A0A4R6BZX6-F1
#
_entry.id   AF-A0A4R6BZX6-F1
#
_cell.length_a   1.000
_cell.length_b   1.000
_cell.length_c   1.000
_cell.angle_alpha   90.00
_cell.angle_beta   90.00
_cell.angle_gamma   90.00
#
_symmetry.space_group_name_H-M   'P 1'
#
loop_
_entity.id
_entity.type
_entity.pdbx_description
1 polymer ?
#
loop_
_entity_poly.entity_id
_entity_poly.type
_entity_poly.pdbx_seq_one_letter_code
_entity_poly.pdbx_strand_id
1 'polypeptide(L)'
;LSTGFDKLQYGTMLVSKPRLVLDHPVRWSRDPENPTFSGALALNAGQTSFSGGSVLPPSVLTFSVDGTDPTVFRFKGNLHADDIGPVQVNGRWDGERLRGQAWWPKQSLTVFQPLIPPDWKMALRGGEMYAQLAFSAAPDQGFEAGGHGVLK
;
A
#
# COMPACT_ATOMS: atom_id res chain seq x y z
N LEU A 1 -3.44 -4.54 19.40
CA LEU A 1 -2.76 -3.22 19.38
C LEU A 1 -3.26 -2.47 18.14
N SER A 2 -3.61 -1.19 18.25
CA SER A 2 -4.02 -0.35 17.11
C SER A 2 -3.37 1.04 17.20
N THR A 3 -2.88 1.59 16.10
CA THR A 3 -2.10 2.84 16.07
C THR A 3 -2.89 4.14 16.32
N GLY A 4 -4.22 4.09 16.41
CA GLY A 4 -5.05 5.19 16.94
C GLY A 4 -5.08 6.52 16.15
N PHE A 5 -4.35 6.67 15.04
CA PHE A 5 -4.22 7.94 14.31
C PHE A 5 -5.53 8.43 13.65
N ASP A 6 -5.91 9.69 13.82
CA ASP A 6 -7.11 10.22 13.14
C ASP A 6 -6.94 10.41 11.63
N LYS A 7 -5.71 10.68 11.18
CA LYS A 7 -5.37 10.84 9.77
C LYS A 7 -3.89 10.53 9.50
N LEU A 8 -3.59 10.17 8.25
CA LEU A 8 -2.23 10.17 7.70
C LEU A 8 -2.25 11.04 6.45
N GLN A 9 -1.32 11.99 6.34
CA GLN A 9 -1.25 12.91 5.20
C GLN A 9 0.15 12.88 4.60
N TYR A 10 0.23 12.71 3.28
CA TYR A 10 1.48 12.72 2.54
C TYR A 10 1.25 13.24 1.11
N GLY A 11 1.99 14.29 0.72
CA GLY A 11 1.79 14.93 -0.58
C GLY A 11 0.35 15.38 -0.78
N THR A 12 -0.28 14.90 -1.86
CA THR A 12 -1.69 15.19 -2.20
C THR A 12 -2.69 14.27 -1.50
N MET A 13 -2.22 13.26 -0.76
CA MET A 13 -3.03 12.19 -0.19
C MET A 13 -3.38 12.47 1.27
N LEU A 14 -4.66 12.34 1.62
CA LEU A 14 -5.17 12.36 2.99
C LEU A 14 -5.94 11.07 3.27
N VAL A 15 -5.35 10.22 4.10
CA VAL A 15 -5.90 8.95 4.55
C VAL A 15 -6.68 9.14 5.84
N SER A 16 -7.96 8.77 5.84
CA SER A 16 -8.83 8.91 7.00
C SER A 16 -8.71 7.73 7.97
N LYS A 17 -8.57 8.02 9.26
CA LYS A 17 -8.60 7.07 10.38
C LYS A 17 -7.80 5.78 10.16
N PRO A 18 -6.52 5.84 9.73
CA PRO A 18 -5.72 4.63 9.54
C PRO A 18 -5.50 3.89 10.87
N ARG A 19 -5.58 2.57 10.82
CA ARG A 19 -5.43 1.66 11.96
C ARG A 19 -4.52 0.52 11.54
N LEU A 20 -3.29 0.51 12.06
CA LEU A 20 -2.39 -0.63 11.92
C LEU A 20 -2.71 -1.64 13.02
N VAL A 21 -3.00 -2.87 12.64
CA VAL A 21 -3.32 -3.98 13.54
C VAL A 21 -2.40 -5.16 13.27
N LEU A 22 -2.19 -6.00 14.29
CA LEU A 22 -1.47 -7.26 14.16
C LEU A 22 -2.44 -8.33 13.69
N ASP A 23 -2.14 -8.94 12.54
CA ASP A 23 -2.82 -10.15 12.06
C ASP A 23 -2.15 -11.40 12.62
N HIS A 24 -0.82 -11.39 12.66
CA HIS A 24 0.01 -12.32 13.44
C HIS A 24 0.96 -11.57 14.36
N PRO A 25 1.33 -12.16 15.52
CA PRO A 25 2.31 -11.54 16.42
C PRO A 25 3.61 -11.23 15.68
N VAL A 26 4.14 -10.02 15.90
CA VAL A 26 5.52 -9.70 15.53
C VAL A 26 6.45 -10.39 16.52
N ARG A 27 7.36 -11.23 16.01
CA ARG A 27 8.32 -12.00 16.79
C ARG A 27 9.73 -11.68 16.34
N TRP A 28 10.61 -11.42 17.31
CA TRP A 28 12.03 -11.24 17.08
C TRP A 28 12.81 -12.20 17.97
N SER A 29 13.44 -13.20 17.35
CA SER A 29 14.41 -14.08 18.00
C SER A 29 15.81 -13.53 17.76
N ARG A 30 16.52 -13.23 18.85
CA ARG A 30 17.91 -12.74 18.83
C ARG A 30 18.93 -13.86 19.03
N ASP A 31 18.59 -15.06 18.57
CA ASP A 31 19.51 -16.19 18.57
C ASP A 31 20.78 -15.81 17.76
N PRO A 32 21.99 -15.93 18.33
CA PRO A 32 23.23 -15.55 17.65
C PRO A 32 23.53 -16.38 16.38
N GLU A 33 23.07 -17.64 16.34
CA GLU A 33 23.28 -18.54 15.20
C GLU A 33 22.15 -18.41 14.17
N ASN A 34 20.91 -18.20 14.63
CA ASN A 34 19.72 -18.17 13.78
C ASN A 34 18.76 -17.01 14.14
N PRO A 35 19.16 -15.74 13.92
CA PRO A 35 18.30 -14.61 14.21
C PRO A 35 17.10 -14.59 13.25
N THR A 36 15.91 -14.35 13.78
CA THR A 36 14.68 -14.30 12.97
C THR A 36 13.78 -13.15 13.40
N PHE A 37 13.17 -12.51 12.41
CA PHE A 37 12.16 -11.48 12.58
C PHE A 37 10.99 -11.79 11.66
N SER A 38 9.79 -11.92 12.21
CA SER A 38 8.60 -12.25 11.43
C SER A 38 7.35 -11.62 12.03
N GLY A 39 6.32 -11.47 11.21
CA GLY A 39 5.00 -11.02 11.64
C GLY A 39 4.07 -10.77 10.47
N ALA A 40 2.80 -10.51 10.77
CA ALA A 40 1.83 -10.06 9.78
C ALA A 40 0.96 -8.95 10.36
N LEU A 41 0.71 -7.93 9.55
CA LEU A 41 -0.04 -6.75 9.93
C LEU A 41 -1.09 -6.42 8.87
N ALA A 42 -2.13 -5.72 9.29
CA ALA A 42 -3.06 -5.07 8.39
C ALA A 42 -3.12 -3.57 8.70
N LEU A 43 -3.02 -2.75 7.66
CA LEU A 43 -3.33 -1.33 7.73
C LEU A 43 -4.73 -1.13 7.15
N ASN A 44 -5.70 -0.92 8.05
CA ASN A 44 -7.07 -0.59 7.68
C ASN A 44 -7.22 0.93 7.65
N ALA A 45 -7.75 1.46 6.57
CA ALA A 45 -8.00 2.89 6.42
C ALA A 45 -9.45 3.14 6.00
N GLY A 46 -10.00 4.26 6.45
CA GLY A 46 -11.18 4.83 5.81
C GLY A 46 -10.84 5.36 4.41
N GLN A 47 -11.77 6.11 3.83
CA GLN A 47 -11.55 6.76 2.54
C GLN A 47 -10.25 7.57 2.53
N THR A 48 -9.52 7.49 1.42
CA THR A 48 -8.38 8.35 1.14
C THR A 48 -8.78 9.36 0.07
N SER A 49 -8.61 10.64 0.35
CA SER A 49 -8.85 11.71 -0.63
C SER A 49 -7.55 12.20 -1.25
N PHE A 50 -7.63 12.57 -2.52
CA PHE A 50 -6.55 13.25 -3.24
C PHE A 50 -6.95 14.69 -3.51
N SER A 51 -6.00 15.63 -3.47
CA SER A 51 -6.27 17.06 -3.66
C SER A 51 -6.96 17.40 -5.00
N GLY A 52 -6.89 16.50 -6.00
CA GLY A 52 -7.59 16.62 -7.28
C GLY A 52 -9.06 16.18 -7.29
N GLY A 53 -9.63 15.78 -6.14
CA GLY A 53 -11.03 15.36 -6.03
C GLY A 53 -11.27 13.86 -6.21
N SER A 54 -10.27 13.10 -6.65
CA SER A 54 -10.30 11.64 -6.66
C SER A 54 -10.37 11.08 -5.23
N VAL A 55 -10.96 9.89 -5.08
CA VAL A 55 -10.99 9.16 -3.81
C VAL A 55 -10.65 7.69 -4.01
N LEU A 56 -9.80 7.15 -3.13
CA LEU A 56 -9.72 5.71 -2.94
C LEU A 56 -10.75 5.34 -1.85
N PRO A 57 -11.64 4.38 -2.08
CA PRO A 57 -12.55 3.90 -1.05
C PRO A 57 -11.81 3.35 0.19
N PRO A 58 -12.53 3.04 1.29
CA PRO A 58 -11.94 2.37 2.44
C PRO A 58 -11.07 1.20 2.00
N SER A 59 -9.84 1.15 2.52
CA SER A 59 -8.82 0.27 2.02
C SER A 59 -8.16 -0.54 3.12
N VAL A 60 -7.69 -1.72 2.73
CA VAL A 60 -6.99 -2.64 3.61
C VAL A 60 -5.73 -3.11 2.91
N LEU A 61 -4.58 -2.79 3.50
CA LEU A 61 -3.28 -3.36 3.14
C LEU A 61 -2.90 -4.43 4.16
N THR A 62 -3.01 -5.70 3.79
CA THR A 62 -2.46 -6.81 4.57
C THR A 62 -1.05 -7.12 4.10
N PHE A 63 -0.10 -7.25 5.00
CA PHE A 63 1.28 -7.59 4.67
C PHE A 63 1.96 -8.42 5.74
N SER A 64 2.84 -9.32 5.32
CA SER A 64 3.77 -10.03 6.19
C SER A 64 5.17 -9.48 6.06
N VAL A 65 5.94 -9.60 7.14
CA VAL A 65 7.36 -9.29 7.21
C VAL A 65 8.14 -10.54 7.58
N ASP A 66 9.32 -10.68 7.00
CA ASP A 66 10.27 -11.76 7.25
C ASP A 66 11.71 -11.26 7.08
N GLY A 67 12.58 -11.58 8.03
CA GLY A 67 13.96 -11.11 8.06
C GLY A 67 14.72 -11.64 9.27
N THR A 68 15.81 -10.96 9.63
CA THR A 68 16.65 -11.33 10.78
C THR A 68 16.54 -10.30 11.91
N ASP A 69 16.15 -9.07 11.59
CA ASP A 69 16.12 -7.94 12.52
C ASP A 69 14.98 -6.98 12.14
N PRO A 70 14.33 -6.29 13.10
CA PRO A 70 13.31 -5.28 12.81
C PRO A 70 13.78 -4.12 11.91
N THR A 71 15.08 -3.90 11.77
CA THR A 71 15.66 -2.91 10.86
C THR A 71 15.96 -3.47 9.48
N VAL A 72 15.98 -4.79 9.29
CA VAL A 72 16.29 -5.42 7.99
C VAL A 72 15.33 -6.57 7.71
N PHE A 73 14.31 -6.29 6.91
CA PHE A 73 13.28 -7.28 6.57
C PHE A 73 12.73 -7.10 5.16
N ARG A 74 12.20 -8.20 4.63
CA ARG A 74 11.40 -8.23 3.41
C ARG A 74 9.93 -8.19 3.78
N PHE A 75 9.11 -7.65 2.90
CA PHE A 75 7.67 -7.69 3.07
C PHE A 75 6.97 -8.11 1.78
N LYS A 76 5.78 -8.70 1.95
CA LYS A 76 4.85 -9.04 0.87
C LYS A 76 3.44 -8.76 1.36
N GLY A 77 2.58 -8.28 0.49
CA GLY A 77 1.22 -7.93 0.88
C GLY A 77 0.31 -7.66 -0.31
N ASN A 78 -0.95 -7.37 0.02
CA ASN A 78 -1.99 -7.03 -0.93
C ASN A 78 -2.78 -5.83 -0.39
N LEU A 79 -3.02 -4.85 -1.25
CA LEU A 79 -3.94 -3.73 -1.01
C LEU A 79 -5.25 -3.99 -1.73
N HIS A 80 -6.37 -3.88 -1.02
CA HIS A 80 -7.71 -3.81 -1.60
C HIS A 80 -8.40 -2.53 -1.16
N ALA A 81 -9.29 -2.00 -2.00
CA ALA A 81 -10.20 -0.91 -1.64
C ALA A 81 -11.55 -1.11 -2.33
N ASP A 82 -12.55 -1.60 -1.61
CA ASP A 82 -13.76 -2.19 -2.22
C ASP A 82 -13.38 -3.17 -3.36
N ASP A 83 -13.89 -2.96 -4.57
CA ASP A 83 -13.59 -3.78 -5.75
C ASP A 83 -12.22 -3.47 -6.38
N ILE A 84 -11.51 -2.43 -5.95
CA ILE A 84 -10.19 -2.04 -6.47
C ILE A 84 -9.11 -2.95 -5.89
N GLY A 85 -8.39 -3.69 -6.75
CA GLY A 85 -7.32 -4.62 -6.35
C GLY A 85 -7.71 -6.10 -6.47
N PRO A 86 -6.91 -7.03 -5.92
CA PRO A 86 -5.70 -6.80 -5.12
C PRO A 86 -4.59 -6.12 -5.90
N VAL A 87 -3.99 -5.08 -5.33
CA VAL A 87 -2.65 -4.63 -5.73
C VAL A 87 -1.63 -5.40 -4.91
N GLN A 88 -0.85 -6.24 -5.57
CA GLN A 88 0.20 -7.02 -4.92
C GLN A 88 1.40 -6.12 -4.67
N VAL A 89 1.90 -6.08 -3.44
CA VAL A 89 3.09 -5.31 -3.06
C VAL A 89 4.15 -6.22 -2.48
N ASN A 90 5.40 -5.96 -2.81
CA ASN A 90 6.53 -6.61 -2.15
C ASN A 90 7.74 -5.68 -2.12
N GLY A 91 8.65 -5.93 -1.20
CA GLY A 91 9.84 -5.12 -1.08
C GLY A 91 10.72 -5.49 0.11
N ARG A 92 11.57 -4.55 0.48
CA ARG A 92 12.45 -4.64 1.64
C ARG A 92 12.61 -3.28 2.33
N TRP A 93 12.82 -3.35 3.63
CA TRP A 93 13.36 -2.29 4.47
C TRP A 93 14.77 -2.70 4.87
N ASP A 94 15.74 -1.81 4.69
CA ASP A 94 17.17 -2.07 5.01
C ASP A 94 17.69 -1.22 6.17
N GLY A 95 16.81 -0.54 6.90
CA GLY A 95 17.16 0.31 8.05
C GLY A 95 17.22 1.79 7.68
N GLU A 96 17.37 2.09 6.39
CA GLU A 96 17.46 3.46 5.87
C GLU A 96 16.43 3.72 4.78
N ARG A 97 16.16 2.72 3.94
CA ARG A 97 15.32 2.86 2.76
C ARG A 97 14.36 1.69 2.58
N LEU A 98 13.10 2.06 2.35
CA LEU A 98 12.09 1.15 1.83
C LEU A 98 12.23 1.09 0.31
N ARG A 99 12.30 -0.10 -0.28
CA ARG A 99 12.26 -0.28 -1.74
C ARG A 99 11.36 -1.44 -2.09
N GLY A 100 10.58 -1.31 -3.15
CA GLY A 100 9.66 -2.37 -3.54
C GLY A 100 9.03 -2.17 -4.90
N GLN A 101 8.10 -3.07 -5.18
CA GLN A 101 7.29 -3.07 -6.39
C GLN A 101 5.82 -3.29 -6.03
N ALA A 102 4.95 -2.72 -6.86
CA ALA A 102 3.52 -2.94 -6.84
C ALA A 102 3.08 -3.47 -8.20
N TRP A 103 2.26 -4.52 -8.20
CA TRP A 103 1.68 -5.08 -9.40
C TRP A 103 0.16 -5.08 -9.29
N TRP A 104 -0.46 -4.46 -10.28
CA TRP A 104 -1.91 -4.44 -10.43
C TRP A 104 -2.30 -5.45 -11.53
N PRO A 105 -3.00 -6.55 -11.18
CA PRO A 105 -3.51 -7.48 -12.17
C PRO A 105 -4.51 -6.80 -13.10
N LYS A 106 -4.77 -7.46 -14.23
CA LYS A 106 -5.80 -7.00 -15.16
C LYS A 106 -7.18 -6.95 -14.47
N GLN A 107 -7.82 -5.79 -14.52
CA GLN A 107 -9.09 -5.54 -13.86
C GLN A 107 -9.99 -4.61 -14.70
N SER A 108 -11.31 -4.74 -14.56
CA SER A 108 -12.27 -3.85 -15.25
C SER A 108 -11.98 -2.38 -14.95
N LEU A 109 -11.98 -1.54 -15.98
CA LEU A 109 -11.78 -0.10 -15.82
C LEU A 109 -12.88 0.55 -14.97
N THR A 110 -14.08 -0.04 -14.92
CA THR A 110 -15.23 0.50 -14.19
C THR A 110 -15.01 0.57 -12.67
N VAL A 111 -14.21 -0.32 -12.08
CA VAL A 111 -13.98 -0.29 -10.62
C VAL A 111 -13.15 0.93 -10.20
N PHE A 112 -12.44 1.56 -11.14
CA PHE A 112 -11.62 2.73 -10.90
C PHE A 112 -12.39 4.05 -10.98
N GLN A 113 -13.72 4.00 -11.16
CA GLN A 113 -14.56 5.20 -11.22
C GLN A 113 -14.34 6.17 -10.05
N PRO A 114 -14.13 5.73 -8.79
CA PRO A 114 -13.85 6.63 -7.66
C PRO A 114 -12.55 7.43 -7.82
N LEU A 115 -11.59 6.93 -8.61
CA LEU A 115 -10.33 7.62 -8.87
C LEU A 115 -10.44 8.72 -9.92
N ILE A 116 -11.58 8.86 -10.60
CA ILE A 116 -11.85 9.95 -11.55
C ILE A 116 -12.52 11.10 -10.79
N PRO A 117 -11.96 12.33 -10.82
CA PRO A 117 -12.59 13.48 -10.20
C PRO A 117 -14.02 13.71 -10.73
N PRO A 118 -15.03 13.87 -9.86
CA PRO A 118 -16.42 14.06 -10.30
C PRO A 118 -16.62 15.24 -11.26
N ASP A 119 -15.85 16.31 -11.07
CA ASP A 119 -15.92 17.54 -11.87
C ASP A 119 -15.51 17.33 -13.34
N TRP A 120 -14.81 16.24 -13.64
CA TRP A 120 -14.46 15.87 -15.01
C TRP A 120 -15.67 15.35 -15.80
N LYS A 121 -16.77 15.00 -15.11
CA LYS A 121 -18.01 14.48 -15.71
C LYS A 121 -17.76 13.27 -16.63
N MET A 122 -16.74 12.48 -16.32
CA MET A 122 -16.34 11.31 -17.09
C MET A 122 -16.82 10.02 -16.41
N ALA A 123 -17.54 9.20 -17.18
CA ALA A 123 -18.03 7.90 -16.74
C ALA A 123 -17.21 6.78 -17.41
N LEU A 124 -16.57 5.94 -16.59
CA LEU A 124 -15.89 4.73 -17.03
C LEU A 124 -16.96 3.64 -17.24
N ARG A 125 -17.21 3.29 -18.50
CA ARG A 125 -18.28 2.34 -18.88
C ARG A 125 -17.78 0.94 -19.24
N GLY A 126 -16.48 0.78 -19.44
CA GLY A 126 -15.86 -0.48 -19.85
C GLY A 126 -14.38 -0.28 -20.15
N GLY A 127 -13.72 -1.39 -20.54
CA GLY A 127 -12.27 -1.45 -20.71
C GLY A 127 -11.60 -2.17 -19.55
N GLU A 128 -10.29 -2.31 -19.63
CA GLU A 128 -9.48 -3.03 -18.65
C GLU A 128 -8.20 -2.25 -18.35
N MET A 129 -7.74 -2.31 -17.10
CA MET A 129 -6.48 -1.72 -16.65
C MET A 129 -5.58 -2.79 -16.04
N TYR A 130 -4.27 -2.67 -16.27
CA TYR A 130 -3.23 -3.32 -15.47
C TYR A 130 -2.04 -2.39 -15.35
N ALA A 131 -1.26 -2.53 -14.29
CA ALA A 131 -0.13 -1.66 -14.02
C ALA A 131 0.99 -2.36 -13.26
N GLN A 132 2.20 -1.84 -13.41
CA GLN A 132 3.35 -2.23 -12.61
C GLN A 132 4.15 -0.99 -12.24
N LEU A 133 4.53 -0.90 -10.97
CA LEU A 133 5.27 0.22 -10.42
C LEU A 133 6.43 -0.28 -9.55
N ALA A 134 7.48 0.52 -9.48
CA ALA A 134 8.50 0.44 -8.46
C ALA A 134 8.38 1.67 -7.55
N PHE A 135 8.74 1.52 -6.29
CA PHE A 135 8.73 2.61 -5.32
C PHE A 135 9.93 2.55 -4.38
N SER A 136 10.28 3.72 -3.84
CA SER A 136 11.24 3.87 -2.75
C SER A 136 10.82 4.95 -1.78
N ALA A 137 11.17 4.77 -0.51
CA ALA A 137 10.98 5.79 0.52
C ALA A 137 12.20 5.87 1.45
N ALA A 138 12.74 7.07 1.66
CA ALA A 138 13.80 7.35 2.62
C ALA A 138 13.62 8.74 3.25
N PRO A 139 14.19 9.02 4.43
CA PRO A 139 14.01 10.31 5.11
C PRO A 139 14.43 11.54 4.30
N ASP A 140 15.49 11.41 3.50
CA ASP A 140 16.06 12.46 2.64
C ASP A 140 15.33 12.62 1.29
N GLN A 141 14.74 11.53 0.80
CA GLN A 141 14.06 11.45 -0.50
C GLN A 141 12.54 11.68 -0.41
N GLY A 142 11.93 11.38 0.74
CA GLY A 142 10.49 11.12 0.82
C GLY A 142 10.13 9.82 0.09
N PHE A 143 8.86 9.68 -0.29
CA PHE A 143 8.33 8.58 -1.11
C PHE A 143 8.30 8.98 -2.59
N GLU A 144 8.90 8.14 -3.43
CA GLU A 144 8.84 8.20 -4.88
C GLU A 144 8.28 6.88 -5.43
N ALA A 145 7.50 6.97 -6.51
CA ALA A 145 7.02 5.81 -7.25
C ALA A 145 7.00 6.13 -8.74
N GLY A 146 7.33 5.13 -9.57
CA GLY A 146 7.33 5.24 -11.02
C GLY A 146 7.01 3.89 -11.65
N GLY A 147 6.36 3.90 -12.82
CA GLY A 147 5.88 2.68 -13.43
C GLY A 147 5.13 2.89 -14.73
N HIS A 148 4.52 1.80 -15.21
CA HIS A 148 3.71 1.78 -16.42
C HIS A 148 2.33 1.23 -16.11
N GLY A 149 1.30 1.90 -16.61
CA GLY A 149 -0.08 1.43 -16.61
C GLY A 149 -0.58 1.31 -18.05
N VAL A 150 -1.42 0.32 -18.31
CA VAL A 150 -2.03 0.09 -19.62
C VAL A 150 -3.54 0.10 -19.45
N LEU A 151 -4.21 0.88 -20.31
CA LEU A 151 -5.66 0.88 -20.48
C LEU A 151 -5.98 0.23 -21.83
N LYS A 152 -6.96 -0.68 -21.84
CA LYS A 152 -7.45 -1.37 -23.03
C LYS A 152 -8.96 -1.23 -23.17
#